data_AF-Q9RGD1-F1
#
_entry.id   AF-Q9RGD1-F1
#
_cell.length_a   1.000
_cell.length_b   1.000
_cell.length_c   1.000
_cell.angle_alpha   90.00
_cell.angle_beta   90.00
_cell.angle_gamma   90.00
#
_symmetry.space_group_name_H-M   'P 1'
#
loop_
_entity.id
_entity.type
_entity.pdbx_description
1 polymer ?
#
loop_
_entity_poly.entity_id
_entity_poly.type
_entity_poly.pdbx_seq_one_letter_code
_entity_poly.pdbx_strand_id
1 'polypeptide(L)'
;MKALTDITGKPEYAIDGLLWGLSRRIRIKLVATEKGVGVRMRHDMAANAGQLHLSADGKISLQNAFGHRGVVLKSKSQSVLAKHIASKKHIEIAAKKDVTLETIGADGHFIAEAQEGLLTIAGQATSGGNMQLSSREAIKVSGLGAGADIAFATGGDLTIGGTILSGGNLKAHAGGDIRAHLLAGGVDMAATGAAGKLVLGSHGGVDLQSVGGVIAAESIYGAGEITLVSHNGVSVSQFLQSHDNVAIHTQPDAGVHFGQLIAYGRADIDGGAVDFSSLMTGEDAVLKVRNLEAGTLMTGGDFVQSSVFGKLILHEKGSLSITAQRGIKVGHIISGENIALFAGNDIYYDQIIGYGSTTLTSGSGGIKC
;
A
#
# COMPACT_ATOMS: atom_id res chain seq x y z
N MET A 1 0.15 -44.96 34.25
CA MET A 1 0.91 -44.26 33.18
C MET A 1 1.83 -43.26 33.84
N LYS A 2 3.14 -43.42 33.67
CA LYS A 2 4.14 -42.51 34.26
C LYS A 2 4.22 -41.29 33.35
N ALA A 3 3.86 -40.10 33.84
CA ALA A 3 4.09 -38.87 33.11
C ALA A 3 5.60 -38.74 32.84
N LEU A 4 5.98 -38.68 31.57
CA LEU A 4 7.34 -38.32 31.18
C LEU A 4 7.52 -36.85 31.57
N THR A 5 8.19 -36.64 32.70
CA THR A 5 8.63 -35.31 33.14
C THR A 5 9.52 -34.72 32.06
N ASP A 6 9.20 -33.49 31.66
CA ASP A 6 10.01 -32.66 30.78
C ASP A 6 11.45 -32.61 31.31
N ILE A 7 12.43 -32.96 30.48
CA ILE A 7 13.84 -33.06 30.89
C ILE A 7 14.38 -31.64 31.00
N THR A 8 14.74 -31.22 32.20
CA THR A 8 15.49 -29.99 32.45
C THR A 8 16.82 -30.04 31.70
N GLY A 9 17.01 -29.20 30.68
CA GLY A 9 18.24 -29.14 29.88
C GLY A 9 18.06 -29.11 28.35
N LYS A 10 16.85 -28.91 27.83
CA LYS A 10 16.60 -28.85 26.37
C LYS A 10 17.36 -27.71 25.70
N PRO A 11 18.10 -27.96 24.61
CA PRO A 11 18.81 -26.91 23.88
C PRO A 11 17.83 -26.02 23.11
N GLU A 12 18.11 -24.72 23.04
CA GLU A 12 17.31 -23.78 22.25
C GLU A 12 17.32 -24.13 20.75
N TYR A 13 18.43 -24.72 20.26
CA TYR A 13 18.62 -25.11 18.86
C TYR A 13 19.09 -26.56 18.74
N ALA A 14 18.40 -27.35 17.92
CA ALA A 14 18.82 -28.72 17.57
C ALA A 14 20.04 -28.68 16.64
N ILE A 15 20.16 -27.60 15.88
CA ILE A 15 21.27 -27.35 14.97
C ILE A 15 21.79 -25.94 15.24
N ASP A 16 23.04 -25.85 15.71
CA ASP A 16 23.78 -24.60 15.85
C ASP A 16 25.06 -24.72 14.99
N GLY A 17 24.96 -24.26 13.75
CA GLY A 17 25.93 -24.52 12.67
C GLY A 17 27.29 -23.83 12.79
N LEU A 18 27.84 -23.65 14.00
CA LEU A 18 29.14 -23.00 14.20
C LEU A 18 30.29 -23.77 13.52
N LEU A 19 30.18 -25.11 13.45
CA LEU A 19 31.12 -26.03 12.75
C LEU A 19 30.64 -26.44 11.35
N TRP A 20 29.48 -25.95 10.90
CA TRP A 20 28.96 -26.23 9.57
C TRP A 20 29.45 -25.11 8.65
N GLY A 21 30.65 -25.27 8.09
CA GLY A 21 31.18 -24.35 7.07
C GLY A 21 30.20 -24.19 5.89
N LEU A 22 30.43 -23.18 5.04
CA LEU A 22 29.57 -22.81 3.89
C LEU A 22 28.93 -24.06 3.24
N SER A 23 27.65 -24.30 3.52
CA SER A 23 26.98 -25.50 3.06
C SER A 23 26.45 -25.26 1.65
N ARG A 24 27.14 -25.84 0.65
CA ARG A 24 26.71 -25.85 -0.75
C ARG A 24 26.18 -27.23 -1.09
N ARG A 25 24.86 -27.38 -1.20
CA ARG A 25 24.22 -28.66 -1.55
C ARG A 25 23.22 -28.48 -2.69
N ILE A 26 22.86 -29.58 -3.34
CA ILE A 26 21.82 -29.58 -4.38
C ILE A 26 20.47 -29.21 -3.74
N ARG A 27 20.10 -29.85 -2.63
CA ARG A 27 18.91 -29.56 -1.83
C ARG A 27 19.29 -29.60 -0.36
N ILE A 28 18.64 -28.76 0.45
CA ILE A 28 18.80 -28.75 1.91
C ILE A 28 17.41 -28.85 2.52
N LYS A 29 17.16 -29.92 3.28
CA LYS A 29 15.96 -30.08 4.10
C LYS A 29 16.38 -30.32 5.53
N LEU A 30 16.00 -29.43 6.44
CA LEU A 30 16.23 -29.55 7.87
C LEU A 30 14.90 -29.51 8.60
N VAL A 31 14.69 -30.46 9.52
CA VAL A 31 13.46 -30.55 10.30
C VAL A 31 13.83 -30.76 11.77
N ALA A 32 13.59 -29.76 12.61
CA ALA A 32 13.70 -29.86 14.06
C ALA A 32 12.29 -30.06 14.64
N THR A 33 11.97 -31.29 15.04
CA THR A 33 10.61 -31.66 15.49
C THR A 33 10.41 -31.57 17.00
N GLU A 34 11.50 -31.45 17.77
CA GLU A 34 11.38 -31.35 19.23
C GLU A 34 10.74 -30.02 19.63
N LYS A 35 9.75 -30.09 20.51
CA LYS A 35 8.96 -28.93 20.96
C LYS A 35 9.87 -27.83 21.51
N GLY A 36 9.71 -26.61 21.00
CA GLY A 36 10.48 -25.43 21.36
C GLY A 36 11.87 -25.34 20.73
N VAL A 37 12.34 -26.40 20.07
CA VAL A 37 13.72 -26.47 19.57
C VAL A 37 13.84 -25.92 18.16
N GLY A 38 14.77 -24.99 18.00
CA GLY A 38 14.98 -24.20 16.78
C GLY A 38 16.10 -24.71 15.86
N VAL A 39 16.34 -23.93 14.80
CA VAL A 39 17.49 -24.07 13.89
C VAL A 39 18.23 -22.74 13.83
N ARG A 40 19.53 -22.74 14.12
CA ARG A 40 20.41 -21.57 13.98
C ARG A 40 21.56 -21.86 13.02
N MET A 41 21.73 -20.96 12.06
CA MET A 41 22.84 -20.98 11.10
C MET A 41 23.53 -19.63 11.10
N ARG A 42 24.78 -19.63 11.56
CA ARG A 42 25.61 -18.43 11.68
C ARG A 42 26.39 -18.10 10.41
N HIS A 43 26.44 -19.04 9.47
CA HIS A 43 27.09 -18.89 8.17
C HIS A 43 26.06 -18.98 7.05
N ASP A 44 26.49 -18.74 5.83
CA ASP A 44 25.64 -18.81 4.64
C ASP A 44 25.16 -20.24 4.40
N MET A 45 23.90 -20.34 3.98
CA MET A 45 23.28 -21.59 3.58
C MET A 45 22.84 -21.50 2.13
N ALA A 46 23.32 -22.39 1.26
CA ALA A 46 23.05 -22.34 -0.17
C ALA A 46 22.61 -23.70 -0.75
N ALA A 47 21.38 -23.74 -1.28
CA ALA A 47 20.88 -24.83 -2.11
C ALA A 47 21.02 -24.48 -3.61
N ASN A 48 22.20 -24.75 -4.20
CA ASN A 48 22.60 -24.23 -5.51
C ASN A 48 21.82 -24.78 -6.71
N ALA A 49 21.22 -25.95 -6.59
CA ALA A 49 20.45 -26.59 -7.67
C ALA A 49 19.00 -26.91 -7.27
N GLY A 50 18.59 -26.51 -6.07
CA GLY A 50 17.36 -27.00 -5.45
C GLY A 50 16.80 -26.06 -4.42
N GLN A 51 15.85 -26.58 -3.63
CA GLN A 51 15.13 -25.82 -2.64
C GLN A 51 15.85 -25.89 -1.29
N LEU A 52 15.81 -24.77 -0.56
CA LEU A 52 16.11 -24.70 0.85
C LEU A 52 14.80 -24.85 1.64
N HIS A 53 14.67 -25.88 2.48
CA HIS A 53 13.48 -26.09 3.29
C HIS A 53 13.85 -26.33 4.77
N LEU A 54 13.58 -25.34 5.63
CA LEU A 54 13.81 -25.43 7.07
C LEU A 54 12.47 -25.40 7.79
N SER A 55 12.21 -26.42 8.60
CA SER A 55 11.09 -26.42 9.53
C SER A 55 11.59 -26.70 10.94
N ALA A 56 11.14 -25.91 11.91
CA ALA A 56 11.46 -26.09 13.31
C ALA A 56 10.21 -25.87 14.15
N ASP A 57 10.08 -26.55 15.29
CA ASP A 57 9.10 -26.14 16.29
C ASP A 57 9.47 -24.78 16.89
N GLY A 58 10.74 -24.62 17.26
CA GLY A 58 11.32 -23.40 17.80
C GLY A 58 11.76 -22.37 16.77
N LYS A 59 12.62 -21.45 17.22
CA LYS A 59 13.08 -20.29 16.42
C LYS A 59 13.95 -20.72 15.24
N ILE A 60 13.79 -20.05 14.09
CA ILE A 60 14.74 -20.15 12.98
C ILE A 60 15.55 -18.86 12.93
N SER A 61 16.88 -18.98 12.95
CA SER A 61 17.80 -17.83 12.91
C SER A 61 18.89 -18.06 11.87
N LEU A 62 18.91 -17.25 10.82
CA LEU A 62 19.82 -17.36 9.69
C LEU A 62 20.56 -16.04 9.47
N GLN A 63 21.81 -16.08 9.00
CA GLN A 63 22.42 -14.90 8.38
C GLN A 63 21.95 -14.79 6.93
N ASN A 64 22.54 -15.61 6.05
CA ASN A 64 22.27 -15.59 4.62
C ASN A 64 21.71 -16.93 4.16
N ALA A 65 20.68 -16.90 3.33
CA ALA A 65 20.04 -18.09 2.78
C ALA A 65 19.78 -17.92 1.28
N PHE A 66 20.23 -18.90 0.49
CA PHE A 66 19.98 -18.96 -0.94
C PHE A 66 19.37 -20.30 -1.34
N GLY A 67 18.36 -20.26 -2.21
CA GLY A 67 17.78 -21.45 -2.82
C GLY A 67 17.47 -21.23 -4.30
N HIS A 68 18.04 -22.04 -5.19
CA HIS A 68 17.80 -21.94 -6.63
C HIS A 68 16.34 -22.29 -7.01
N ARG A 69 15.71 -23.24 -6.31
CA ARG A 69 14.32 -23.64 -6.56
C ARG A 69 13.33 -23.17 -5.50
N GLY A 70 13.78 -22.27 -4.63
CA GLY A 70 12.95 -21.69 -3.57
C GLY A 70 13.62 -21.73 -2.21
N VAL A 71 13.15 -20.87 -1.31
CA VAL A 71 13.46 -20.90 0.12
C VAL A 71 12.16 -20.99 0.90
N VAL A 72 12.06 -21.96 1.80
CA VAL A 72 10.89 -22.17 2.65
C VAL A 72 11.34 -22.27 4.10
N LEU A 73 10.90 -21.35 4.94
CA LEU A 73 11.22 -21.29 6.36
C LEU A 73 9.93 -21.35 7.18
N LYS A 74 9.78 -22.35 8.06
CA LYS A 74 8.58 -22.56 8.88
C LYS A 74 8.92 -22.76 10.35
N SER A 75 8.69 -21.74 11.18
CA SER A 75 8.75 -21.84 12.65
C SER A 75 7.34 -22.06 13.21
N LYS A 76 7.09 -23.23 13.80
CA LYS A 76 5.72 -23.64 14.19
C LYS A 76 5.23 -22.96 15.47
N SER A 77 6.13 -22.62 16.38
CA SER A 77 5.78 -22.12 17.71
C SER A 77 6.50 -20.81 18.07
N GLN A 78 7.47 -20.36 17.27
CA GLN A 78 8.30 -19.17 17.56
C GLN A 78 8.48 -18.28 16.31
N SER A 79 9.57 -17.52 16.27
CA SER A 79 9.88 -16.49 15.29
C SER A 79 10.87 -16.97 14.21
N VAL A 80 10.92 -16.25 13.10
CA VAL A 80 11.98 -16.34 12.08
C VAL A 80 12.79 -15.04 12.09
N LEU A 81 14.11 -15.16 12.18
CA LEU A 81 15.07 -14.07 11.99
C LEU A 81 16.01 -14.43 10.84
N ALA A 82 16.10 -13.57 9.82
CA ALA A 82 17.06 -13.74 8.75
C ALA A 82 17.58 -12.39 8.26
N LYS A 83 18.85 -12.29 7.87
CA LYS A 83 19.36 -11.06 7.25
C LYS A 83 19.04 -11.03 5.77
N HIS A 84 19.72 -11.86 4.98
CA HIS A 84 19.60 -11.83 3.53
C HIS A 84 19.04 -13.16 3.01
N ILE A 85 17.86 -13.13 2.38
CA ILE A 85 17.28 -14.32 1.74
C ILE A 85 17.12 -14.05 0.25
N ALA A 86 17.64 -14.96 -0.57
CA ALA A 86 17.52 -14.88 -2.01
C ALA A 86 17.03 -16.19 -2.64
N SER A 87 16.26 -16.09 -3.72
CA SER A 87 15.83 -17.23 -4.52
C SER A 87 15.66 -16.90 -5.99
N LYS A 88 16.01 -17.87 -6.86
CA LYS A 88 15.69 -17.86 -8.29
C LYS A 88 14.26 -18.31 -8.62
N LYS A 89 13.48 -18.62 -7.58
CA LYS A 89 12.05 -18.90 -7.66
C LYS A 89 11.38 -18.16 -6.49
N HIS A 90 10.72 -18.87 -5.58
CA HIS A 90 9.90 -18.28 -4.55
C HIS A 90 10.57 -18.26 -3.17
N ILE A 91 10.12 -17.36 -2.31
CA ILE A 91 10.45 -17.33 -0.89
C ILE A 91 9.14 -17.42 -0.10
N GLU A 92 9.05 -18.39 0.80
CA GLU A 92 7.92 -18.56 1.73
C GLU A 92 8.45 -18.60 3.16
N ILE A 93 7.94 -17.71 4.01
CA ILE A 93 8.32 -17.62 5.41
C ILE A 93 7.06 -17.58 6.26
N ALA A 94 6.94 -18.53 7.18
CA ALA A 94 5.84 -18.55 8.14
C ALA A 94 6.38 -18.74 9.55
N ALA A 95 5.94 -17.89 10.46
CA ALA A 95 6.27 -17.96 11.87
C ALA A 95 5.01 -17.81 12.73
N LYS A 96 4.96 -18.51 13.86
CA LYS A 96 3.89 -18.34 14.83
C LYS A 96 3.91 -16.95 15.47
N LYS A 97 5.11 -16.50 15.83
CA LYS A 97 5.37 -15.17 16.42
C LYS A 97 5.86 -14.22 15.32
N ASP A 98 7.03 -13.63 15.51
CA ASP A 98 7.56 -12.58 14.63
C ASP A 98 8.28 -13.13 13.40
N VAL A 99 8.29 -12.32 12.35
CA VAL A 99 9.17 -12.47 11.19
C VAL A 99 10.02 -11.21 11.09
N THR A 100 11.34 -11.34 11.21
CA THR A 100 12.28 -10.21 11.08
C THR A 100 13.28 -10.51 9.97
N LEU A 101 13.27 -9.66 8.95
CA LEU A 101 14.06 -9.78 7.73
C LEU A 101 14.84 -8.49 7.48
N GLU A 102 16.03 -8.58 6.89
CA GLU A 102 16.78 -7.39 6.46
C GLU A 102 16.56 -7.14 4.96
N THR A 103 16.92 -8.07 4.08
CA THR A 103 16.69 -7.94 2.64
C THR A 103 16.16 -9.23 2.03
N ILE A 104 15.30 -9.10 1.02
CA ILE A 104 14.72 -10.23 0.28
C ILE A 104 14.88 -10.02 -1.22
N GLY A 105 15.25 -11.08 -1.94
CA GLY A 105 15.27 -11.08 -3.40
C GLY A 105 14.74 -12.40 -3.97
N ALA A 106 13.51 -12.40 -4.48
CA ALA A 106 12.90 -13.54 -5.16
C ALA A 106 12.70 -13.23 -6.65
N ASP A 107 13.20 -14.06 -7.56
CA ASP A 107 12.87 -13.92 -9.00
C ASP A 107 11.40 -14.33 -9.28
N GLY A 108 10.77 -15.08 -8.37
CA GLY A 108 9.34 -15.42 -8.35
C GLY A 108 8.61 -14.71 -7.20
N HIS A 109 7.67 -15.41 -6.56
CA HIS A 109 6.84 -14.85 -5.48
C HIS A 109 7.55 -14.73 -4.13
N PHE A 110 7.14 -13.77 -3.32
CA PHE A 110 7.54 -13.68 -1.91
C PHE A 110 6.32 -13.65 -1.00
N ILE A 111 6.23 -14.61 -0.08
CA ILE A 111 5.17 -14.72 0.91
C ILE A 111 5.80 -14.74 2.30
N ALA A 112 5.34 -13.87 3.19
CA ALA A 112 5.75 -13.86 4.59
C ALA A 112 4.55 -13.68 5.53
N GLU A 113 4.46 -14.52 6.56
CA GLU A 113 3.37 -14.56 7.52
C GLU A 113 3.91 -14.60 8.96
N ALA A 114 3.48 -13.63 9.78
CA ALA A 114 3.63 -13.62 11.23
C ALA A 114 2.25 -13.82 11.89
N GLN A 115 1.97 -15.02 12.40
CA GLN A 115 0.60 -15.39 12.78
C GLN A 115 0.07 -14.65 14.02
N GLU A 116 0.96 -14.29 14.95
CA GLU A 116 0.61 -13.64 16.21
C GLU A 116 1.46 -12.41 16.53
N GLY A 117 2.61 -12.26 15.86
CA GLY A 117 3.58 -11.19 16.15
C GLY A 117 3.79 -10.24 14.98
N LEU A 118 4.87 -9.47 15.05
CA LEU A 118 5.23 -8.45 14.08
C LEU A 118 5.92 -9.04 12.84
N LEU A 119 5.60 -8.51 11.66
CA LEU A 119 6.39 -8.73 10.44
C LEU A 119 7.21 -7.46 10.16
N THR A 120 8.54 -7.59 10.20
CA THR A 120 9.47 -6.50 9.88
C THR A 120 10.39 -6.87 8.73
N ILE A 121 10.52 -5.97 7.75
CA ILE A 121 11.55 -5.98 6.71
C ILE A 121 12.32 -4.66 6.79
N ALA A 122 13.50 -4.70 7.40
CA ALA A 122 14.27 -3.50 7.72
C ALA A 122 14.90 -2.84 6.48
N GLY A 123 15.21 -3.60 5.43
CA GLY A 123 15.77 -3.13 4.17
C GLY A 123 14.80 -3.32 3.01
N GLN A 124 15.37 -3.46 1.81
CA GLN A 124 14.59 -3.64 0.58
C GLN A 124 14.19 -5.10 0.38
N ALA A 125 12.95 -5.33 -0.05
CA ALA A 125 12.50 -6.62 -0.54
C ALA A 125 12.00 -6.54 -1.98
N THR A 126 12.44 -7.48 -2.80
CA THR A 126 12.07 -7.57 -4.21
C THR A 126 11.50 -8.93 -4.57
N SER A 127 10.51 -8.92 -5.46
CA SER A 127 9.87 -10.12 -6.01
C SER A 127 9.64 -9.94 -7.51
N GLY A 128 10.00 -10.91 -8.33
CA GLY A 128 9.65 -10.90 -9.76
C GLY A 128 8.18 -11.21 -10.03
N GLY A 129 7.49 -11.81 -9.05
CA GLY A 129 6.04 -12.05 -9.08
C GLY A 129 5.32 -11.30 -7.96
N ASN A 130 4.22 -11.89 -7.48
CA ASN A 130 3.43 -11.37 -6.36
C ASN A 130 4.21 -11.36 -5.04
N MET A 131 3.94 -10.34 -4.23
CA MET A 131 4.38 -10.22 -2.84
C MET A 131 3.17 -10.21 -1.90
N GLN A 132 3.17 -11.07 -0.89
CA GLN A 132 2.10 -11.17 0.11
C GLN A 132 2.69 -11.14 1.51
N LEU A 133 2.32 -10.12 2.29
CA LEU A 133 2.81 -9.93 3.65
C LEU A 133 1.64 -9.88 4.62
N SER A 134 1.64 -10.77 5.61
CA SER A 134 0.58 -10.84 6.60
C SER A 134 1.10 -10.88 8.03
N SER A 135 0.35 -10.24 8.92
CA SER A 135 0.67 -10.14 10.34
C SER A 135 -0.61 -10.00 11.16
N ARG A 136 -0.69 -10.58 12.36
CA ARG A 136 -1.81 -10.26 13.25
C ARG A 136 -1.60 -8.94 14.00
N GLU A 137 -0.35 -8.58 14.27
CA GLU A 137 -0.01 -7.41 15.08
C GLU A 137 0.21 -6.18 14.20
N ALA A 138 1.35 -6.07 13.54
CA ALA A 138 1.67 -4.97 12.64
C ALA A 138 2.61 -5.43 11.52
N ILE A 139 2.71 -4.61 10.48
CA ILE A 139 3.71 -4.76 9.41
C ILE A 139 4.55 -3.50 9.33
N LYS A 140 5.88 -3.66 9.37
CA LYS A 140 6.84 -2.58 9.16
C LYS A 140 7.80 -2.94 8.03
N VAL A 141 7.83 -2.13 6.99
CA VAL A 141 8.73 -2.34 5.84
C VAL A 141 9.42 -1.04 5.44
N SER A 142 10.64 -1.13 4.90
CA SER A 142 11.35 0.05 4.42
C SER A 142 11.14 0.34 2.94
N GLY A 143 11.04 -0.67 2.08
CA GLY A 143 10.70 -0.48 0.67
C GLY A 143 10.54 -1.80 -0.05
N LEU A 144 9.59 -1.87 -0.96
CA LEU A 144 9.22 -3.09 -1.66
C LEU A 144 9.09 -2.84 -3.17
N GLY A 145 9.54 -3.81 -3.95
CA GLY A 145 9.32 -3.85 -5.40
C GLY A 145 8.80 -5.22 -5.82
N ALA A 146 7.66 -5.28 -6.51
CA ALA A 146 7.12 -6.52 -7.06
C ALA A 146 6.82 -6.37 -8.55
N GLY A 147 7.21 -7.36 -9.37
CA GLY A 147 6.88 -7.39 -10.79
C GLY A 147 5.40 -7.62 -11.09
N ALA A 148 4.61 -8.02 -10.08
CA ALA A 148 3.17 -8.20 -10.14
C ALA A 148 2.51 -7.54 -8.91
N ASP A 149 1.52 -8.18 -8.28
CA ASP A 149 0.75 -7.57 -7.19
C ASP A 149 1.54 -7.51 -5.86
N ILE A 150 1.25 -6.50 -5.03
CA ILE A 150 1.65 -6.43 -3.62
C ILE A 150 0.39 -6.42 -2.77
N ALA A 151 0.30 -7.32 -1.80
CA ALA A 151 -0.81 -7.39 -0.86
C ALA A 151 -0.32 -7.40 0.60
N PHE A 152 -0.91 -6.54 1.42
CA PHE A 152 -0.74 -6.51 2.87
C PHE A 152 -2.03 -6.88 3.58
N ALA A 153 -1.91 -7.68 4.64
CA ALA A 153 -3.00 -7.97 5.57
C ALA A 153 -2.48 -7.89 7.01
N THR A 154 -2.88 -6.87 7.76
CA THR A 154 -2.44 -6.68 9.15
C THR A 154 -3.59 -6.38 10.09
N GLY A 155 -3.56 -6.98 11.29
CA GLY A 155 -4.57 -6.71 12.33
C GLY A 155 -4.37 -5.37 13.07
N GLY A 156 -3.20 -4.75 12.94
CA GLY A 156 -2.89 -3.42 13.47
C GLY A 156 -2.30 -2.53 12.37
N ASP A 157 -1.22 -1.82 12.67
CA ASP A 157 -0.66 -0.80 11.77
C ASP A 157 0.13 -1.40 10.59
N LEU A 158 0.09 -0.69 9.46
CA LEU A 158 1.00 -0.85 8.33
C LEU A 158 1.88 0.40 8.21
N THR A 159 3.17 0.25 8.51
CA THR A 159 4.15 1.32 8.39
C THR A 159 5.14 1.05 7.28
N ILE A 160 5.23 1.97 6.32
CA ILE A 160 6.11 1.92 5.16
C ILE A 160 7.07 3.10 5.24
N GLY A 161 8.33 2.82 5.54
CA GLY A 161 9.38 3.83 5.72
C GLY A 161 9.93 4.42 4.42
N GLY A 162 9.53 3.90 3.26
CA GLY A 162 10.05 4.32 1.96
C GLY A 162 9.06 4.08 0.84
N THR A 163 9.53 3.60 -0.31
CA THR A 163 8.71 3.49 -1.52
C THR A 163 8.22 2.06 -1.76
N ILE A 164 6.98 1.94 -2.21
CA ILE A 164 6.37 0.70 -2.70
C ILE A 164 6.09 0.82 -4.19
N LEU A 165 6.65 -0.09 -4.98
CA LEU A 165 6.41 -0.19 -6.42
C LEU A 165 5.78 -1.57 -6.72
N SER A 166 4.50 -1.58 -7.08
CA SER A 166 3.80 -2.76 -7.55
C SER A 166 3.63 -2.69 -9.06
N GLY A 167 4.12 -3.70 -9.79
CA GLY A 167 3.90 -3.81 -11.24
C GLY A 167 2.45 -4.14 -11.58
N GLY A 168 1.72 -4.74 -10.63
CA GLY A 168 0.28 -4.94 -10.68
C GLY A 168 -0.45 -4.04 -9.68
N ASN A 169 -1.49 -4.57 -9.03
CA ASN A 169 -2.23 -3.85 -8.01
C ASN A 169 -1.44 -3.77 -6.70
N LEU A 170 -1.67 -2.69 -5.96
CA LEU A 170 -1.24 -2.56 -4.58
C LEU A 170 -2.47 -2.61 -3.67
N LYS A 171 -2.54 -3.61 -2.79
CA LYS A 171 -3.66 -3.79 -1.87
C LYS A 171 -3.16 -3.79 -0.42
N ALA A 172 -3.84 -3.06 0.45
CA ALA A 172 -3.55 -3.10 1.87
C ALA A 172 -4.84 -3.11 2.69
N HIS A 173 -4.94 -4.08 3.59
CA HIS A 173 -5.97 -4.10 4.62
C HIS A 173 -5.29 -4.07 5.99
N ALA A 174 -5.52 -3.00 6.74
CA ALA A 174 -4.96 -2.77 8.06
C ALA A 174 -6.07 -2.56 9.10
N GLY A 175 -5.94 -3.20 10.25
CA GLY A 175 -6.82 -2.94 11.39
C GLY A 175 -6.60 -1.57 12.01
N GLY A 176 -5.35 -1.10 12.01
CA GLY A 176 -4.92 0.21 12.48
C GLY A 176 -4.58 1.15 11.33
N ASP A 177 -3.57 2.00 11.53
CA ASP A 177 -3.20 3.04 10.58
C ASP A 177 -2.40 2.49 9.39
N ILE A 178 -2.56 3.12 8.21
CA ILE A 178 -1.67 2.95 7.06
C ILE A 178 -0.82 4.22 6.93
N ARG A 179 0.49 4.10 7.11
CA ARG A 179 1.45 5.21 6.95
C ARG A 179 2.49 4.87 5.90
N ALA A 180 2.62 5.72 4.89
CA ALA A 180 3.56 5.53 3.80
C ALA A 180 4.19 6.84 3.31
N HIS A 181 5.31 6.74 2.62
CA HIS A 181 5.85 7.85 1.84
C HIS A 181 5.23 7.83 0.44
N LEU A 182 5.70 6.92 -0.43
CA LEU A 182 5.20 6.78 -1.80
C LEU A 182 4.64 5.38 -2.05
N LEU A 183 3.44 5.33 -2.60
CA LEU A 183 2.76 4.10 -3.01
C LEU A 183 2.46 4.16 -4.52
N ALA A 184 2.81 3.12 -5.26
CA ALA A 184 2.48 3.02 -6.68
C ALA A 184 1.95 1.64 -7.06
N GLY A 185 0.78 1.62 -7.69
CA GLY A 185 0.19 0.47 -8.36
C GLY A 185 0.27 0.61 -9.89
N GLY A 186 0.58 -0.49 -10.57
CA GLY A 186 0.67 -0.57 -12.02
C GLY A 186 1.93 0.05 -12.60
N VAL A 187 3.07 -0.12 -11.94
CA VAL A 187 4.36 0.45 -12.37
C VAL A 187 4.93 -0.32 -13.56
N ASP A 188 5.32 0.39 -14.62
CA ASP A 188 6.20 -0.19 -15.64
C ASP A 188 7.63 -0.19 -15.09
N MET A 189 8.03 -1.34 -14.55
CA MET A 189 9.33 -1.51 -13.89
C MET A 189 10.52 -1.30 -14.86
N ALA A 190 10.36 -1.69 -16.12
CA ALA A 190 11.43 -1.57 -17.11
C ALA A 190 11.59 -0.11 -17.53
N ALA A 191 10.49 0.57 -17.85
CA ALA A 191 10.51 1.99 -18.20
C ALA A 191 10.94 2.87 -17.02
N THR A 192 10.48 2.55 -15.80
CA THR A 192 10.90 3.24 -14.56
C THR A 192 12.41 3.12 -14.36
N GLY A 193 12.95 1.90 -14.50
CA GLY A 193 14.39 1.67 -14.39
C GLY A 193 15.21 2.39 -15.47
N ALA A 194 14.71 2.42 -16.71
CA ALA A 194 15.38 3.11 -17.81
C ALA A 194 15.33 4.65 -17.68
N ALA A 195 14.21 5.18 -17.17
CA ALA A 195 14.00 6.63 -17.04
C ALA A 195 14.57 7.22 -15.74
N GLY A 196 14.85 6.39 -14.73
CA GLY A 196 15.29 6.85 -13.40
C GLY A 196 14.21 7.62 -12.62
N LYS A 197 12.95 7.52 -13.05
CA LYS A 197 11.77 8.15 -12.44
C LYS A 197 10.58 7.22 -12.57
N LEU A 198 9.57 7.38 -11.71
CA LEU A 198 8.34 6.58 -11.75
C LEU A 198 7.67 6.69 -13.13
N VAL A 199 7.41 5.54 -13.76
CA VAL A 199 6.60 5.41 -14.97
C VAL A 199 5.49 4.40 -14.68
N LEU A 200 4.25 4.86 -14.83
CA LEU A 200 3.07 3.99 -14.73
C LEU A 200 2.85 3.28 -16.07
N GLY A 201 2.44 2.02 -15.99
CA GLY A 201 1.96 1.24 -17.12
C GLY A 201 0.50 1.57 -17.45
N SER A 202 -0.20 0.60 -18.05
CA SER A 202 -1.60 0.73 -18.52
C SER A 202 -2.65 0.17 -17.57
N HIS A 203 -2.25 -0.49 -16.49
CA HIS A 203 -3.16 -1.15 -15.55
C HIS A 203 -2.47 -1.43 -14.20
N GLY A 204 -3.28 -1.50 -13.14
CA GLY A 204 -2.84 -1.72 -11.76
C GLY A 204 -3.24 -0.54 -10.87
N GLY A 205 -4.15 -0.79 -9.94
CA GLY A 205 -4.70 0.22 -9.03
C GLY A 205 -4.07 0.18 -7.63
N VAL A 206 -4.57 1.05 -6.76
CA VAL A 206 -4.23 1.09 -5.34
C VAL A 206 -5.51 0.99 -4.52
N ASP A 207 -5.64 -0.03 -3.67
CA ASP A 207 -6.78 -0.25 -2.77
C ASP A 207 -6.28 -0.32 -1.33
N LEU A 208 -6.55 0.73 -0.55
CA LEU A 208 -6.11 0.84 0.84
C LEU A 208 -7.33 0.90 1.76
N GLN A 209 -7.37 0.00 2.73
CA GLN A 209 -8.44 -0.12 3.72
C GLN A 209 -7.84 -0.07 5.12
N SER A 210 -8.22 0.95 5.87
CA SER A 210 -7.88 1.14 7.27
C SER A 210 -9.16 1.04 8.11
N VAL A 211 -9.32 -0.08 8.84
CA VAL A 211 -10.56 -0.44 9.53
C VAL A 211 -10.82 0.45 10.75
N GLY A 212 -9.78 0.77 11.52
CA GLY A 212 -9.88 1.57 12.74
C GLY A 212 -8.95 2.77 12.79
N GLY A 213 -8.17 3.01 11.73
CA GLY A 213 -7.12 4.03 11.68
C GLY A 213 -7.26 5.03 10.54
N VAL A 214 -6.23 5.86 10.35
CA VAL A 214 -6.07 6.79 9.24
C VAL A 214 -5.31 6.16 8.07
N ILE A 215 -5.46 6.74 6.88
CA ILE A 215 -4.52 6.55 5.76
C ILE A 215 -3.72 7.85 5.62
N ALA A 216 -2.41 7.78 5.83
CA ALA A 216 -1.49 8.90 5.64
C ALA A 216 -0.39 8.54 4.65
N ALA A 217 -0.28 9.29 3.57
CA ALA A 217 0.74 9.11 2.55
C ALA A 217 1.30 10.47 2.08
N GLU A 218 2.52 10.48 1.55
CA GLU A 218 3.00 11.64 0.83
C GLU A 218 2.47 11.67 -0.59
N SER A 219 2.57 10.56 -1.31
CA SER A 219 2.02 10.42 -2.67
C SER A 219 1.51 9.03 -2.97
N ILE A 220 0.45 8.95 -3.77
CA ILE A 220 -0.14 7.71 -4.25
C ILE A 220 -0.37 7.81 -5.76
N TYR A 221 0.13 6.82 -6.49
CA TYR A 221 0.05 6.72 -7.93
C TYR A 221 -0.63 5.40 -8.35
N GLY A 222 -1.55 5.46 -9.31
CA GLY A 222 -2.23 4.28 -9.85
C GLY A 222 -2.34 4.37 -11.36
N ALA A 223 -1.88 3.33 -12.06
CA ALA A 223 -2.16 3.16 -13.48
C ALA A 223 -3.64 2.79 -13.75
N GLY A 224 -4.37 2.38 -12.71
CA GLY A 224 -5.82 2.24 -12.68
C GLY A 224 -6.40 2.92 -11.45
N GLU A 225 -7.59 2.47 -11.04
CA GLU A 225 -8.36 3.06 -9.93
C GLU A 225 -7.56 3.16 -8.63
N ILE A 226 -7.77 4.26 -7.90
CA ILE A 226 -7.32 4.40 -6.51
C ILE A 226 -8.53 4.46 -5.58
N THR A 227 -8.62 3.52 -4.64
CA THR A 227 -9.64 3.46 -3.61
C THR A 227 -9.01 3.58 -2.22
N LEU A 228 -9.42 4.59 -1.47
CA LEU A 228 -8.97 4.84 -0.10
C LEU A 228 -10.17 4.77 0.85
N VAL A 229 -10.21 3.77 1.71
CA VAL A 229 -11.28 3.59 2.71
C VAL A 229 -10.67 3.66 4.10
N SER A 230 -11.08 4.65 4.90
CA SER A 230 -10.53 4.85 6.25
C SER A 230 -11.61 5.18 7.27
N HIS A 231 -11.48 4.63 8.47
CA HIS A 231 -12.36 5.03 9.57
C HIS A 231 -12.06 6.44 10.10
N ASN A 232 -10.78 6.77 10.33
CA ASN A 232 -10.39 8.01 11.01
C ASN A 232 -9.90 9.13 10.10
N GLY A 233 -9.82 8.91 8.79
CA GLY A 233 -9.54 9.95 7.81
C GLY A 233 -8.41 9.63 6.84
N VAL A 234 -8.30 10.47 5.81
CA VAL A 234 -7.28 10.34 4.77
C VAL A 234 -6.47 11.63 4.71
N SER A 235 -5.14 11.51 4.62
CA SER A 235 -4.22 12.63 4.43
C SER A 235 -3.16 12.26 3.39
N VAL A 236 -3.24 12.85 2.19
CA VAL A 236 -2.24 12.71 1.12
C VAL A 236 -1.55 14.05 0.87
N SER A 237 -0.37 14.25 1.43
CA SER A 237 0.20 15.60 1.54
C SER A 237 0.68 16.22 0.23
N GLN A 238 0.96 15.43 -0.82
CA GLN A 238 1.45 15.93 -2.11
C GLN A 238 0.50 15.54 -3.25
N PHE A 239 0.67 14.34 -3.82
CA PHE A 239 0.01 13.94 -5.06
C PHE A 239 -0.82 12.67 -4.90
N LEU A 240 -2.05 12.71 -5.41
CA LEU A 240 -2.93 11.57 -5.60
C LEU A 240 -3.30 11.48 -7.08
N GLN A 241 -2.61 10.63 -7.83
CA GLN A 241 -2.77 10.55 -9.28
C GLN A 241 -3.22 9.17 -9.72
N SER A 242 -4.37 9.10 -10.39
CA SER A 242 -4.88 7.91 -11.05
C SER A 242 -5.05 8.15 -12.55
N HIS A 243 -4.67 7.17 -13.36
CA HIS A 243 -5.04 7.11 -14.78
C HIS A 243 -6.49 6.62 -15.00
N ASP A 244 -7.26 6.46 -13.93
CA ASP A 244 -8.67 6.06 -13.91
C ASP A 244 -9.39 6.85 -12.80
N ASN A 245 -10.36 6.24 -12.11
CA ASN A 245 -11.13 6.84 -11.03
C ASN A 245 -10.34 6.96 -9.73
N VAL A 246 -10.75 7.92 -8.89
CA VAL A 246 -10.34 8.03 -7.49
C VAL A 246 -11.57 8.00 -6.59
N ALA A 247 -11.55 7.13 -5.58
CA ALA A 247 -12.60 6.99 -4.59
C ALA A 247 -11.99 7.17 -3.19
N ILE A 248 -12.49 8.14 -2.42
CA ILE A 248 -12.09 8.36 -1.03
C ILE A 248 -13.34 8.27 -0.16
N HIS A 249 -13.36 7.31 0.76
CA HIS A 249 -14.50 7.09 1.65
C HIS A 249 -14.02 7.07 3.10
N THR A 250 -14.49 8.03 3.88
CA THR A 250 -14.26 8.06 5.33
C THR A 250 -15.56 8.04 6.12
N GLN A 251 -15.46 7.88 7.44
CA GLN A 251 -16.62 8.16 8.29
C GLN A 251 -17.06 9.63 8.13
N PRO A 252 -18.36 9.94 8.32
CA PRO A 252 -18.89 11.32 8.16
C PRO A 252 -18.19 12.37 9.04
N ASP A 253 -17.54 11.92 10.13
CA ASP A 253 -16.82 12.80 11.04
C ASP A 253 -15.31 12.93 10.74
N ALA A 254 -14.76 12.01 9.96
CA ALA A 254 -13.34 11.93 9.66
C ALA A 254 -12.91 12.91 8.55
N GLY A 255 -11.70 13.48 8.69
CA GLY A 255 -11.18 14.45 7.73
C GLY A 255 -10.62 13.80 6.46
N VAL A 256 -10.68 14.54 5.34
CA VAL A 256 -9.98 14.20 4.10
C VAL A 256 -9.14 15.40 3.69
N HIS A 257 -7.83 15.23 3.70
CA HIS A 257 -6.88 16.23 3.23
C HIS A 257 -6.09 15.68 2.04
N PHE A 258 -5.97 16.46 0.97
CA PHE A 258 -4.97 16.18 -0.06
C PHE A 258 -4.39 17.44 -0.71
N GLY A 259 -3.13 17.38 -1.14
CA GLY A 259 -2.49 18.47 -1.89
C GLY A 259 -3.14 18.65 -3.27
N GLN A 260 -2.76 17.78 -4.19
CA GLN A 260 -3.29 17.72 -5.55
C GLN A 260 -3.85 16.32 -5.86
N LEU A 261 -5.07 16.27 -6.39
CA LEU A 261 -5.68 15.05 -6.92
C LEU A 261 -5.90 15.21 -8.42
N ILE A 262 -5.39 14.26 -9.20
CA ILE A 262 -5.65 14.13 -10.64
C ILE A 262 -6.22 12.74 -10.90
N ALA A 263 -7.47 12.66 -11.32
CA ALA A 263 -8.12 11.43 -11.77
C ALA A 263 -8.41 11.56 -13.26
N TYR A 264 -7.90 10.66 -14.10
CA TYR A 264 -8.25 10.71 -15.53
C TYR A 264 -9.70 10.31 -15.78
N GLY A 265 -10.31 9.55 -14.86
CA GLY A 265 -11.74 9.30 -14.80
C GLY A 265 -12.46 10.26 -13.84
N ARG A 266 -13.26 9.68 -12.95
CA ARG A 266 -14.10 10.37 -11.96
C ARG A 266 -13.43 10.47 -10.60
N ALA A 267 -13.90 11.42 -9.78
CA ALA A 267 -13.62 11.44 -8.35
C ALA A 267 -14.91 11.30 -7.53
N ASP A 268 -14.94 10.37 -6.58
CA ASP A 268 -16.00 10.23 -5.56
C ASP A 268 -15.38 10.38 -4.18
N ILE A 269 -15.80 11.41 -3.42
CA ILE A 269 -15.19 11.79 -2.15
C ILE A 269 -16.29 11.95 -1.10
N ASP A 270 -16.33 11.01 -0.18
CA ASP A 270 -17.17 11.04 1.00
C ASP A 270 -16.31 11.30 2.24
N GLY A 271 -16.64 12.35 2.99
CA GLY A 271 -15.88 12.67 4.19
C GLY A 271 -16.49 13.74 5.07
N GLY A 272 -15.77 14.04 6.14
CA GLY A 272 -16.14 15.04 7.10
C GLY A 272 -15.72 16.43 6.68
N ALA A 273 -14.63 16.91 7.29
CA ALA A 273 -13.99 18.13 6.82
C ALA A 273 -13.09 17.76 5.64
N VAL A 274 -13.34 18.36 4.48
CA VAL A 274 -12.55 18.09 3.28
C VAL A 274 -11.82 19.35 2.86
N ASP A 275 -10.50 19.24 2.72
CA ASP A 275 -9.66 20.35 2.28
C ASP A 275 -8.60 19.92 1.26
N PHE A 276 -8.40 20.75 0.24
CA PHE A 276 -7.40 20.47 -0.78
C PHE A 276 -6.95 21.69 -1.58
N SER A 277 -5.74 21.61 -2.15
CA SER A 277 -5.24 22.68 -3.02
C SER A 277 -5.83 22.59 -4.44
N SER A 278 -5.84 21.39 -5.03
CA SER A 278 -6.49 21.20 -6.34
C SER A 278 -7.07 19.81 -6.54
N LEU A 279 -8.21 19.76 -7.24
CA LEU A 279 -8.85 18.56 -7.74
C LEU A 279 -9.08 18.73 -9.25
N MET A 280 -8.55 17.80 -10.05
CA MET A 280 -8.76 17.75 -11.50
C MET A 280 -9.26 16.36 -11.89
N THR A 281 -10.37 16.31 -12.62
CA THR A 281 -10.98 15.07 -13.10
C THR A 281 -11.21 15.13 -14.59
N GLY A 282 -11.13 13.98 -15.26
CA GLY A 282 -11.41 13.88 -16.69
C GLY A 282 -12.90 13.74 -16.98
N GLU A 283 -13.63 13.18 -16.00
CA GLU A 283 -15.07 13.00 -16.00
C GLU A 283 -15.69 13.75 -14.82
N ASP A 284 -16.64 13.13 -14.11
CA ASP A 284 -17.40 13.75 -13.02
C ASP A 284 -16.61 13.83 -11.71
N ALA A 285 -16.91 14.84 -10.90
CA ALA A 285 -16.50 14.91 -9.51
C ALA A 285 -17.73 15.01 -8.59
N VAL A 286 -17.84 14.06 -7.65
CA VAL A 286 -18.91 13.99 -6.65
C VAL A 286 -18.30 14.09 -5.26
N LEU A 287 -18.73 15.09 -4.49
CA LEU A 287 -18.27 15.31 -3.12
C LEU A 287 -19.47 15.31 -2.17
N LYS A 288 -19.51 14.40 -1.18
CA LYS A 288 -20.49 14.42 -0.08
C LYS A 288 -19.75 14.65 1.23
N VAL A 289 -19.86 15.87 1.75
CA VAL A 289 -18.97 16.35 2.80
C VAL A 289 -19.73 17.06 3.91
N ARG A 290 -19.09 17.24 5.07
CA ARG A 290 -19.62 18.14 6.10
C ARG A 290 -19.27 19.60 5.78
N ASN A 291 -18.02 19.87 5.46
CA ASN A 291 -17.53 21.19 5.06
C ASN A 291 -16.44 21.04 4.00
N LEU A 292 -16.38 21.98 3.07
CA LEU A 292 -15.39 22.00 1.99
C LEU A 292 -14.59 23.30 2.02
N GLU A 293 -13.26 23.17 2.02
CA GLU A 293 -12.32 24.27 1.72
C GLU A 293 -11.35 23.85 0.61
N ALA A 294 -11.50 24.43 -0.58
CA ALA A 294 -10.72 24.04 -1.75
C ALA A 294 -10.10 25.23 -2.47
N GLY A 295 -8.93 25.00 -3.08
CA GLY A 295 -8.31 25.96 -3.99
C GLY A 295 -8.95 25.95 -5.36
N THR A 296 -8.55 25.00 -6.22
CA THR A 296 -9.09 24.85 -7.58
C THR A 296 -9.81 23.51 -7.75
N LEU A 297 -10.98 23.52 -8.36
CA LEU A 297 -11.71 22.34 -8.75
C LEU A 297 -12.00 22.38 -10.26
N MET A 298 -11.60 21.33 -10.96
CA MET A 298 -11.80 21.19 -12.39
C MET A 298 -12.36 19.81 -12.76
N THR A 299 -13.39 19.80 -13.60
CA THR A 299 -13.92 18.58 -14.23
C THR A 299 -13.86 18.69 -15.76
N GLY A 300 -13.76 17.56 -16.45
CA GLY A 300 -13.73 17.51 -17.92
C GLY A 300 -12.36 17.67 -18.57
N GLY A 301 -11.27 17.39 -17.85
CA GLY A 301 -9.92 17.45 -18.42
C GLY A 301 -9.64 16.35 -19.45
N ASP A 302 -9.13 16.70 -20.63
CA ASP A 302 -8.52 15.73 -21.56
C ASP A 302 -7.05 15.53 -21.24
N PHE A 303 -6.71 14.61 -20.33
CA PHE A 303 -5.30 14.39 -20.00
C PHE A 303 -4.48 13.73 -21.11
N VAL A 304 -5.14 13.01 -22.03
CA VAL A 304 -4.47 12.38 -23.17
C VAL A 304 -4.02 13.47 -24.15
N GLN A 305 -4.94 14.32 -24.61
CA GLN A 305 -4.58 15.42 -25.53
C GLN A 305 -3.75 16.49 -24.83
N SER A 306 -3.99 16.75 -23.53
CA SER A 306 -3.22 17.75 -22.78
C SER A 306 -1.73 17.40 -22.72
N SER A 307 -1.42 16.11 -22.58
CA SER A 307 -0.06 15.58 -22.59
C SER A 307 0.61 15.72 -23.96
N VAL A 308 -0.16 15.60 -25.05
CA VAL A 308 0.33 15.77 -26.43
C VAL A 308 0.63 17.23 -26.76
N PHE A 309 -0.25 18.15 -26.38
CA PHE A 309 -0.14 19.56 -26.75
C PHE A 309 0.57 20.45 -25.72
N GLY A 310 0.92 19.90 -24.55
CA GLY A 310 1.60 20.65 -23.48
C GLY A 310 0.75 21.79 -22.91
N LYS A 311 -0.58 21.70 -23.05
CA LYS A 311 -1.57 22.66 -22.56
C LYS A 311 -2.75 21.88 -22.01
N LEU A 312 -3.39 22.41 -20.98
CA LEU A 312 -4.61 21.81 -20.45
C LEU A 312 -5.75 21.98 -21.45
N ILE A 313 -6.31 20.87 -21.91
CA ILE A 313 -7.46 20.80 -22.80
C ILE A 313 -8.65 20.34 -21.98
N LEU A 314 -9.77 21.03 -22.16
CA LEU A 314 -11.06 20.69 -21.61
C LEU A 314 -11.92 20.07 -22.70
N HIS A 315 -12.67 19.04 -22.34
CA HIS A 315 -13.83 18.60 -23.11
C HIS A 315 -15.11 19.16 -22.51
N GLU A 316 -16.17 19.21 -23.31
CA GLU A 316 -17.54 19.51 -22.86
C GLU A 316 -18.19 18.27 -22.20
N LYS A 317 -17.49 17.65 -21.25
CA LYS A 317 -17.96 16.50 -20.46
C LYS A 317 -17.45 16.61 -19.02
N GLY A 318 -18.10 15.93 -18.08
CA GLY A 318 -17.71 15.93 -16.67
C GLY A 318 -18.43 17.00 -15.86
N SER A 319 -19.43 16.57 -15.10
CA SER A 319 -20.22 17.39 -14.20
C SER A 319 -19.61 17.44 -12.79
N LEU A 320 -19.86 18.53 -12.07
CA LEU A 320 -19.50 18.72 -10.67
C LEU A 320 -20.74 18.70 -9.78
N SER A 321 -20.76 17.80 -8.80
CA SER A 321 -21.77 17.75 -7.75
C SER A 321 -21.15 17.82 -6.36
N ILE A 322 -21.46 18.85 -5.58
CA ILE A 322 -21.01 18.99 -4.19
C ILE A 322 -22.24 19.09 -3.28
N THR A 323 -22.33 18.19 -2.31
CA THR A 323 -23.30 18.26 -1.21
C THR A 323 -22.55 18.43 0.10
N ALA A 324 -22.61 19.63 0.67
CA ALA A 324 -22.02 19.96 1.97
C ALA A 324 -23.11 20.15 3.04
N GLN A 325 -22.96 19.48 4.18
CA GLN A 325 -23.90 19.66 5.30
C GLN A 325 -23.82 21.07 5.91
N ARG A 326 -22.64 21.70 5.86
CA ARG A 326 -22.38 23.06 6.35
C ARG A 326 -22.03 23.97 5.19
N GLY A 327 -20.81 24.50 5.13
CA GLY A 327 -20.40 25.49 4.13
C GLY A 327 -19.50 24.91 3.04
N ILE A 328 -19.48 25.61 1.91
CA ILE A 328 -18.56 25.41 0.79
C ILE A 328 -17.73 26.69 0.63
N LYS A 329 -16.40 26.56 0.60
CA LYS A 329 -15.47 27.61 0.22
C LYS A 329 -14.53 27.07 -0.85
N VAL A 330 -14.61 27.58 -2.07
CA VAL A 330 -13.77 27.12 -3.20
C VAL A 330 -13.25 28.31 -3.97
N GLY A 331 -11.93 28.44 -4.17
CA GLY A 331 -11.39 29.54 -4.98
C GLY A 331 -11.94 29.54 -6.41
N HIS A 332 -11.51 28.57 -7.22
CA HIS A 332 -11.89 28.49 -8.62
C HIS A 332 -12.60 27.18 -8.93
N ILE A 333 -13.73 27.26 -9.63
CA ILE A 333 -14.48 26.11 -10.13
C ILE A 333 -14.55 26.19 -11.65
N ILE A 334 -14.15 25.12 -12.32
CA ILE A 334 -14.25 24.95 -13.77
C ILE A 334 -14.92 23.60 -14.02
N SER A 335 -15.98 23.56 -14.82
CA SER A 335 -16.66 22.31 -15.14
C SER A 335 -17.01 22.23 -16.61
N GLY A 336 -16.63 21.12 -17.27
CA GLY A 336 -16.95 20.81 -18.65
C GLY A 336 -18.46 20.64 -18.91
N GLU A 337 -19.27 20.41 -17.87
CA GLU A 337 -20.73 20.36 -17.97
C GLU A 337 -21.41 21.11 -16.80
N ASN A 338 -22.24 20.41 -16.02
CA ASN A 338 -23.11 20.99 -15.04
C ASN A 338 -22.40 21.15 -13.70
N ILE A 339 -22.67 22.25 -13.02
CA ILE A 339 -22.22 22.51 -11.66
C ILE A 339 -23.47 22.51 -10.77
N ALA A 340 -23.49 21.63 -9.77
CA ALA A 340 -24.53 21.56 -8.75
C ALA A 340 -23.88 21.64 -7.37
N LEU A 341 -23.99 22.79 -6.70
CA LEU A 341 -23.51 22.97 -5.33
C LEU A 341 -24.69 23.10 -4.38
N PHE A 342 -24.70 22.29 -3.34
CA PHE A 342 -25.61 22.40 -2.21
C PHE A 342 -24.82 22.56 -0.91
N ALA A 343 -25.12 23.60 -0.14
CA ALA A 343 -24.59 23.82 1.19
C ALA A 343 -25.75 24.05 2.19
N GLY A 344 -25.65 23.48 3.39
CA GLY A 344 -26.58 23.81 4.47
C GLY A 344 -26.46 25.28 4.93
N ASN A 345 -25.26 25.84 4.84
CA ASN A 345 -24.92 27.22 5.22
C ASN A 345 -24.39 27.99 4.00
N ASP A 346 -23.30 28.74 4.15
CA ASP A 346 -22.77 29.62 3.11
C ASP A 346 -22.05 28.88 1.97
N ILE A 347 -22.15 29.44 0.77
CA ILE A 347 -21.28 29.13 -0.37
C ILE A 347 -20.43 30.36 -0.69
N TYR A 348 -19.11 30.20 -0.61
CA TYR A 348 -18.13 31.20 -1.03
C TYR A 348 -17.33 30.69 -2.21
N TYR A 349 -17.17 31.52 -3.24
CA TYR A 349 -16.27 31.23 -4.36
C TYR A 349 -15.62 32.48 -4.94
N ASP A 350 -14.43 32.36 -5.54
CA ASP A 350 -13.80 33.50 -6.23
C ASP A 350 -14.21 33.52 -7.72
N GLN A 351 -14.31 32.35 -8.36
CA GLN A 351 -14.72 32.24 -9.76
C GLN A 351 -15.39 30.90 -10.09
N ILE A 352 -16.43 30.95 -10.93
CA ILE A 352 -17.09 29.77 -11.51
C ILE A 352 -17.13 29.89 -13.03
N ILE A 353 -16.69 28.84 -13.73
CA ILE A 353 -16.82 28.67 -15.17
C ILE A 353 -17.50 27.31 -15.41
N GLY A 354 -18.78 27.31 -15.77
CA GLY A 354 -19.50 26.12 -16.22
C GLY A 354 -19.78 26.21 -17.72
N TYR A 355 -19.53 25.12 -18.45
CA TYR A 355 -19.94 25.00 -19.85
C TYR A 355 -21.36 24.42 -20.00
N GLY A 356 -21.96 23.93 -18.90
CA GLY A 356 -23.37 23.55 -18.79
C GLY A 356 -24.15 24.42 -17.80
N SER A 357 -25.15 23.83 -17.14
CA SER A 357 -25.96 24.54 -16.14
C SER A 357 -25.20 24.75 -14.83
N THR A 358 -25.40 25.88 -14.15
CA THR A 358 -24.83 26.14 -12.82
C THR A 358 -25.96 26.39 -11.82
N THR A 359 -26.07 25.53 -10.82
CA THR A 359 -27.04 25.59 -9.73
C THR A 359 -26.33 25.68 -8.39
N LEU A 360 -26.57 26.78 -7.67
CA LEU A 360 -26.01 27.03 -6.34
C LEU A 360 -27.16 27.14 -5.34
N THR A 361 -27.19 26.26 -4.34
CA THR A 361 -28.25 26.21 -3.34
C THR A 361 -27.67 26.32 -1.94
N SER A 362 -28.06 27.35 -1.22
CA SER A 362 -27.79 27.52 0.21
C SER A 362 -29.07 27.27 1.00
N GLY A 363 -29.02 26.39 2.01
CA GLY A 363 -30.18 26.05 2.85
C GLY A 363 -30.57 27.16 3.82
N SER A 364 -29.58 27.79 4.47
CA SER A 364 -29.80 28.83 5.49
C SER A 364 -28.77 29.97 5.48
N GLY A 365 -27.72 29.87 4.66
CA GLY A 365 -26.67 30.89 4.51
C GLY A 365 -26.79 31.75 3.26
N GLY A 366 -25.75 32.52 2.97
CA GLY A 366 -25.62 33.32 1.74
C GLY A 366 -24.78 32.64 0.66
N ILE A 367 -24.95 33.10 -0.58
CA ILE A 367 -24.06 32.78 -1.70
C ILE A 367 -23.27 34.05 -2.01
N LYS A 368 -21.94 33.99 -1.93
CA LYS A 368 -21.05 35.15 -2.05
C LYS A 368 -19.89 34.85 -2.98
N CYS A 369 -19.60 35.86 -3.81
CA CYS A 369 -18.40 35.97 -4.62
C CYS A 369 -17.45 36.98 -3.97
#